data_AF-A0A0M5J380-F1
#
_entry.id   AF-A0A0M5J380-F1
#
_cell.length_a   1.000
_cell.length_b   1.000
_cell.length_c   1.000
_cell.angle_alpha   90.00
_cell.angle_beta   90.00
_cell.angle_gamma   90.00
#
_symmetry.space_group_name_H-M   'P 1'
#
loop_
_entity.id
_entity.type
_entity.pdbx_description
1 polymer ?
#
loop_
_entity_poly.entity_id
_entity_poly.type
_entity_poly.pdbx_seq_one_letter_code
_entity_poly.pdbx_strand_id
1 'polypeptide(L)'
;QLAQVTQLFNDNKQSIDKALHDPAKPWTKSFDILEQRIGVDRVKIFMGAAAFCALYLVFGYGAQLLCNVIGVLYPAYVSIHAIESSTKQDDTKWLTYWVTFGIFTVIEFFSGFLTHFIPFYWLLKCGFLIWCMLPADNNGSVVIYHKLVRPHFLKHHQTVDNLINDGMKKAHNVLKQD
;
A
#
# COMPACT_ATOMS: atom_id res chain seq x y z
N GLN A 1 -20.76 12.00 -20.13
CA GLN A 1 -19.54 11.18 -19.93
C GLN A 1 -18.30 12.06 -19.75
N LEU A 2 -17.90 12.90 -20.72
CA LEU A 2 -16.75 13.82 -20.55
C LEU A 2 -16.91 14.79 -19.36
N ALA A 3 -18.06 15.44 -19.20
CA ALA A 3 -18.32 16.35 -18.08
C ALA A 3 -18.20 15.68 -16.70
N GLN A 4 -18.59 14.41 -16.60
CA GLN A 4 -18.48 13.62 -15.37
C GLN A 4 -17.01 13.28 -15.07
N VAL A 5 -16.23 12.92 -16.08
CA VAL A 5 -14.77 12.69 -15.96
C VAL A 5 -14.05 13.99 -15.55
N THR A 6 -14.44 15.13 -16.12
CA THR A 6 -13.88 16.43 -15.76
C THR A 6 -14.22 16.83 -14.33
N GLN A 7 -15.45 16.55 -13.87
CA GLN A 7 -15.83 16.79 -12.48
C GLN A 7 -15.02 15.92 -11.52
N LEU A 8 -14.91 14.62 -11.77
CA LEU A 8 -14.08 13.73 -10.96
C LEU A 8 -12.61 14.19 -10.88
N PHE A 9 -12.06 14.66 -11.99
CA PHE A 9 -10.71 15.20 -12.02
C PHE A 9 -10.59 16.47 -11.16
N ASN A 10 -11.57 17.37 -11.23
CA ASN A 10 -11.58 18.61 -10.46
C ASN A 10 -11.76 18.34 -8.96
N ASP A 11 -12.64 17.42 -8.58
CA ASP A 11 -12.88 17.04 -7.19
C ASP A 11 -11.65 16.38 -6.57
N ASN A 12 -10.97 15.51 -7.33
CA ASN A 12 -9.69 14.93 -6.91
C ASN A 12 -8.61 16.00 -6.77
N LYS A 13 -8.53 16.94 -7.71
CA LYS A 13 -7.55 18.03 -7.66
C LYS A 13 -7.75 18.91 -6.43
N GLN A 14 -9.00 19.27 -6.10
CA GLN A 14 -9.31 20.02 -4.88
C GLN A 14 -8.99 19.25 -3.61
N SER A 15 -9.26 17.95 -3.59
CA SER A 15 -8.94 17.09 -2.44
C SER A 15 -7.43 17.01 -2.20
N ILE A 16 -6.65 16.85 -3.27
CA ILE A 16 -5.18 16.85 -3.21
C ILE A 16 -4.67 18.22 -2.77
N ASP A 17 -5.20 19.31 -3.34
CA ASP A 17 -4.83 20.67 -2.98
C ASP A 17 -5.04 20.94 -1.48
N LYS A 18 -6.20 20.55 -0.96
CA LYS A 18 -6.53 20.67 0.47
C LYS A 18 -5.57 19.84 1.35
N ALA A 19 -5.23 18.62 0.93
CA ALA A 19 -4.31 17.75 1.68
C ALA A 19 -2.86 18.23 1.63
N LEU A 20 -2.44 18.89 0.54
CA LEU A 20 -1.09 19.46 0.39
C LEU A 20 -0.89 20.74 1.20
N HIS A 21 -1.96 21.49 1.47
CA HIS A 21 -1.94 22.71 2.28
C HIS A 21 -2.33 22.48 3.75
N ASP A 22 -2.59 21.25 4.17
CA ASP A 22 -2.96 20.93 5.55
C ASP A 22 -1.76 21.11 6.51
N PRO A 23 -1.74 22.16 7.36
CA PRO A 23 -0.58 22.48 8.21
C PRO A 23 -0.28 21.41 9.26
N ALA A 24 -1.21 20.47 9.51
CA ALA A 24 -0.99 19.35 10.42
C ALA A 24 -0.04 18.29 9.84
N LYS A 25 0.26 18.34 8.53
CA LYS A 25 1.04 17.31 7.85
C LYS A 25 2.54 17.65 7.76
N PRO A 26 3.43 16.66 7.91
CA PRO A 26 4.88 16.89 7.99
C PRO A 26 5.50 17.39 6.68
N TRP A 27 4.87 17.15 5.53
CA TRP A 27 5.39 17.56 4.22
C TRP A 27 5.20 19.05 3.90
N THR A 28 4.32 19.76 4.61
CA THR A 28 3.98 21.17 4.31
C THR A 28 5.19 22.08 4.31
N LYS A 29 6.08 21.97 5.31
CA LYS A 29 7.30 22.77 5.42
C LYS A 29 8.21 22.62 4.19
N SER A 30 8.34 21.40 3.68
CA SER A 30 9.15 21.13 2.47
C SER A 30 8.50 21.73 1.23
N PHE A 31 7.18 21.64 1.11
CA PHE A 31 6.44 22.27 0.02
C PHE A 31 6.46 23.81 0.11
N ASP A 32 6.38 24.39 1.30
CA ASP A 32 6.50 25.85 1.52
C ASP A 32 7.83 26.38 0.98
N ILE A 33 8.93 25.69 1.30
CA ILE A 33 10.29 26.07 0.86
C ILE A 33 10.41 25.94 -0.67
N LEU A 34 9.85 24.88 -1.26
CA LEU A 34 9.88 24.64 -2.71
C LEU A 34 9.01 25.66 -3.46
N GLU A 35 7.82 25.95 -2.96
CA GLU A 35 6.91 26.93 -3.54
C GLU A 35 7.51 28.34 -3.51
N GLN A 36 8.11 28.75 -2.39
CA GLN A 36 8.79 30.06 -2.27
C GLN A 36 9.99 30.21 -3.21
N ARG A 37 10.71 29.12 -3.52
CA ARG A 37 11.88 29.17 -4.40
C ARG A 37 11.53 29.06 -5.89
N ILE A 38 10.54 28.24 -6.22
CA ILE A 38 10.24 27.85 -7.61
C ILE A 38 9.05 28.66 -8.15
N GLY A 39 8.21 29.24 -7.29
CA GLY A 39 7.05 30.05 -7.69
C GLY A 39 5.94 29.25 -8.39
N VAL A 40 5.91 27.92 -8.19
CA VAL A 40 4.97 26.99 -8.83
C VAL A 40 4.08 26.35 -7.77
N ASP A 41 2.77 26.24 -8.07
CA ASP A 41 1.78 25.63 -7.19
C ASP A 41 2.15 24.20 -6.76
N ARG A 42 1.92 23.86 -5.49
CA ARG A 42 2.23 22.53 -4.89
C ARG A 42 1.62 21.37 -5.66
N VAL A 43 0.40 21.55 -6.18
CA VAL A 43 -0.30 20.51 -6.96
C VAL A 43 0.47 20.18 -8.24
N LYS A 44 1.06 21.17 -8.92
CA LYS A 44 1.86 20.94 -10.14
C LYS A 44 3.17 20.23 -9.79
N ILE A 45 3.81 20.62 -8.69
CA ILE A 45 5.03 19.95 -8.19
C ILE A 45 4.73 18.49 -7.86
N PHE A 46 3.64 18.23 -7.14
CA PHE A 46 3.20 16.87 -6.80
C PHE A 46 2.90 16.03 -8.04
N MET A 47 2.13 16.57 -9.00
CA MET A 47 1.85 15.87 -10.27
C MET A 47 3.12 15.59 -11.06
N GLY A 48 4.07 16.55 -11.11
CA GLY A 48 5.36 16.36 -11.76
C GLY A 48 6.20 15.27 -11.09
N ALA A 49 6.27 15.27 -9.76
CA ALA A 49 6.98 14.23 -9.00
C ALA A 49 6.32 12.85 -9.18
N ALA A 50 5.00 12.77 -9.19
CA ALA A 50 4.27 11.53 -9.44
C ALA A 50 4.51 11.01 -10.87
N ALA A 51 4.49 11.89 -11.88
CA ALA A 51 4.79 11.53 -13.27
C ALA A 51 6.25 11.07 -13.43
N PHE A 52 7.20 11.75 -12.81
CA PHE A 52 8.61 11.35 -12.79
C PHE A 52 8.80 9.99 -12.10
N CYS A 53 8.14 9.77 -10.96
CA CYS A 53 8.15 8.49 -10.27
C CYS A 53 7.57 7.36 -11.14
N ALA A 54 6.44 7.59 -11.81
CA ALA A 54 5.84 6.63 -12.73
C ALA A 54 6.77 6.32 -13.91
N LEU A 55 7.42 7.34 -14.49
CA LEU A 55 8.42 7.16 -15.55
C LEU A 55 9.62 6.34 -15.05
N TYR A 56 10.11 6.62 -13.84
CA TYR A 56 11.21 5.90 -13.23
C TYR A 56 10.86 4.44 -12.95
N LEU A 57 9.62 4.14 -12.54
CA LEU A 57 9.16 2.75 -12.38
C LEU A 57 9.11 1.97 -13.70
N VAL A 58 9.09 2.66 -14.84
CA VAL A 58 9.11 2.03 -16.17
C VAL A 58 10.53 1.78 -16.67
N PHE A 59 11.43 2.75 -16.53
CA PHE A 59 12.76 2.71 -17.17
C PHE A 59 13.94 2.64 -16.18
N GLY A 60 13.69 2.82 -14.88
CA GLY A 60 14.73 2.96 -13.86
C GLY A 60 15.27 1.63 -13.36
N TYR A 61 16.60 1.58 -13.14
CA TYR A 61 17.24 0.51 -12.39
C TYR A 61 16.76 0.56 -10.93
N GLY A 62 16.26 -0.55 -10.40
CA GLY A 62 15.74 -0.61 -9.02
C GLY A 62 14.28 -0.19 -8.86
N ALA A 63 13.47 -0.18 -9.94
CA ALA A 63 12.03 0.02 -9.87
C ALA A 63 11.32 -0.87 -8.83
N GLN A 64 11.82 -2.11 -8.66
CA GLN A 64 11.39 -3.02 -7.60
C GLN A 64 11.52 -2.42 -6.19
N LEU A 65 12.71 -1.91 -5.88
CA LEU A 65 13.00 -1.32 -4.58
C LEU A 65 12.12 -0.10 -4.34
N LEU A 66 12.01 0.79 -5.33
CA LEU A 66 11.16 1.99 -5.23
C LEU A 66 9.68 1.62 -5.01
N CYS A 67 9.15 0.67 -5.78
CA CYS A 67 7.78 0.20 -5.63
C CYS A 67 7.53 -0.37 -4.21
N ASN A 68 8.48 -1.13 -3.67
CA ASN A 68 8.34 -1.72 -2.34
C ASN A 68 8.48 -0.67 -1.24
N VAL A 69 9.36 0.31 -1.39
CA VAL A 69 9.45 1.46 -0.48
C VAL A 69 8.13 2.22 -0.46
N ILE A 70 7.53 2.51 -1.62
CA ILE A 70 6.22 3.18 -1.68
C ILE A 70 5.14 2.32 -1.02
N GLY A 71 5.13 1.01 -1.30
CA GLY A 71 4.19 0.05 -0.73
C GLY A 71 4.33 -0.15 0.79
N VAL A 72 5.47 0.18 1.39
CA VAL A 72 5.71 -0.01 2.83
C VAL A 72 5.64 1.31 3.58
N LEU A 73 6.27 2.38 3.08
CA LEU A 73 6.56 3.58 3.85
C LEU A 73 5.30 4.33 4.29
N TYR A 74 4.37 4.58 3.36
CA TYR A 74 3.13 5.29 3.70
C TYR A 74 2.20 4.46 4.60
N PRO A 75 1.86 3.19 4.26
CA PRO A 75 1.06 2.34 5.13
C PRO A 75 1.68 2.10 6.50
N ALA A 76 3.00 1.97 6.61
CA ALA A 76 3.68 1.81 7.89
C ALA A 76 3.54 3.05 8.77
N TYR A 77 3.75 4.24 8.22
CA TYR A 77 3.57 5.49 8.94
C TYR A 77 2.14 5.64 9.48
N VAL A 78 1.13 5.39 8.63
CA VAL A 78 -0.27 5.50 9.08
C VAL A 78 -0.64 4.36 10.03
N SER A 79 -0.09 3.16 9.86
CA SER A 79 -0.29 2.05 10.82
C SER A 79 0.26 2.39 12.20
N ILE A 80 1.43 3.02 12.30
CA ILE A 80 2.01 3.45 13.60
C ILE A 80 1.08 4.45 14.28
N HIS A 81 0.59 5.45 13.52
CA HIS A 81 -0.38 6.40 14.05
C HIS A 81 -1.71 5.74 14.46
N ALA A 82 -2.18 4.74 13.71
CA ALA A 82 -3.38 3.98 14.06
C ALA A 82 -3.19 3.20 15.38
N ILE A 83 -2.04 2.54 15.55
CA ILE A 83 -1.68 1.80 16.77
C ILE A 83 -1.61 2.73 18.00
N GLU A 84 -1.14 3.96 17.82
CA GLU A 84 -1.11 4.96 18.90
C GLU A 84 -2.50 5.56 19.18
N SER A 85 -3.46 5.41 18.26
CA SER A 85 -4.83 5.87 18.41
C SER A 85 -5.70 4.81 19.09
N SER A 86 -6.75 5.21 19.80
CA SER A 86 -7.63 4.29 20.53
C SER A 86 -8.72 3.60 19.67
N THR A 87 -8.69 3.76 18.34
CA THR A 87 -9.80 3.41 17.44
C THR A 87 -9.54 2.12 16.66
N LYS A 88 -10.23 1.02 17.02
CA LYS A 88 -10.01 -0.33 16.44
C LYS A 88 -10.36 -0.50 14.94
N GLN A 89 -11.12 0.41 14.35
CA GLN A 89 -11.57 0.26 12.95
C GLN A 89 -10.45 0.50 11.94
N ASP A 90 -9.46 1.33 12.28
CA ASP A 90 -8.31 1.60 11.41
C ASP A 90 -7.37 0.38 11.36
N ASP A 91 -7.20 -0.32 12.49
CA ASP A 91 -6.32 -1.49 12.62
C ASP A 91 -6.69 -2.62 11.64
N THR A 92 -7.99 -2.90 11.48
CA THR A 92 -8.46 -3.99 10.61
C THR A 92 -8.18 -3.70 9.14
N LYS A 93 -8.29 -2.42 8.72
CA LYS A 93 -8.02 -2.01 7.33
C LYS A 93 -6.53 -2.16 7.02
N TRP A 94 -5.65 -1.71 7.92
CA TRP A 94 -4.20 -1.84 7.74
C TRP A 94 -3.76 -3.30 7.79
N LEU A 95 -4.30 -4.12 8.69
CA LEU A 95 -3.98 -5.55 8.73
C LEU A 95 -4.38 -6.25 7.43
N THR A 96 -5.55 -5.91 6.87
CA THR A 96 -6.02 -6.42 5.59
C THR A 96 -5.08 -6.03 4.44
N TYR A 97 -4.60 -4.78 4.45
CA TYR A 97 -3.56 -4.32 3.53
C TYR A 97 -2.27 -5.15 3.66
N TRP A 98 -1.76 -5.34 4.88
CA TRP A 98 -0.53 -6.09 5.14
C TRP A 98 -0.63 -7.55 4.71
N VAL A 99 -1.77 -8.21 4.92
CA VAL A 99 -2.02 -9.57 4.42
C VAL A 99 -1.95 -9.61 2.88
N THR A 100 -2.59 -8.64 2.22
CA THR A 100 -2.56 -8.54 0.75
C THR A 100 -1.13 -8.27 0.26
N PHE A 101 -0.44 -7.30 0.86
CA PHE A 101 0.95 -6.97 0.55
C PHE A 101 1.89 -8.16 0.72
N GLY A 102 1.72 -8.95 1.78
CA GLY A 102 2.49 -10.17 2.03
C GLY A 102 2.31 -11.21 0.91
N ILE A 103 1.07 -11.46 0.47
CA ILE A 103 0.79 -12.38 -0.65
C ILE A 103 1.50 -11.91 -1.92
N PHE A 104 1.42 -10.61 -2.24
CA PHE A 104 2.09 -10.07 -3.43
C PHE A 104 3.61 -10.10 -3.33
N THR A 105 4.17 -9.90 -2.14
CA THR A 105 5.62 -10.04 -1.89
C THR A 105 6.09 -11.48 -2.12
N VAL A 106 5.29 -12.49 -1.78
CA VAL A 106 5.62 -13.90 -2.09
C VAL A 106 5.57 -14.17 -3.60
N ILE A 107 4.53 -13.68 -4.28
CA ILE A 107 4.41 -13.79 -5.75
C ILE A 107 5.58 -13.08 -6.45
N GLU A 108 6.06 -11.97 -5.89
CA GLU A 108 7.19 -11.20 -6.39
C GLU A 108 8.53 -11.95 -6.35
N PHE A 109 8.64 -13.05 -5.61
CA PHE A 109 9.80 -13.95 -5.75
C PHE A 109 10.01 -14.38 -7.22
N PHE A 110 8.92 -14.47 -8.00
CA PHE A 110 8.93 -14.77 -9.42
C PHE A 110 8.96 -13.52 -10.31
N SER A 111 9.46 -12.38 -9.80
CA SER A 111 9.45 -11.09 -10.53
C SER A 111 10.14 -11.15 -11.88
N GLY A 112 11.22 -11.92 -12.03
CA GLY A 112 11.90 -12.11 -13.32
C GLY A 112 11.03 -12.79 -14.38
N PHE A 113 10.14 -13.69 -13.98
CA PHE A 113 9.13 -14.28 -14.86
C PHE A 113 8.03 -13.25 -15.17
N LEU A 114 7.51 -12.57 -14.14
CA LEU A 114 6.41 -11.61 -14.29
C LEU A 114 6.78 -10.41 -15.17
N THR A 115 7.99 -9.86 -15.03
CA THR A 115 8.46 -8.74 -15.85
C THR A 115 8.73 -9.13 -17.30
N HIS A 116 9.04 -10.41 -17.56
CA HIS A 116 9.19 -10.92 -18.91
C HIS A 116 7.84 -11.07 -19.63
N PHE A 117 6.81 -11.56 -18.93
CA PHE A 117 5.47 -11.76 -19.49
C PHE A 117 4.61 -10.48 -19.49
N ILE A 118 4.79 -9.60 -18.51
CA ILE A 118 3.97 -8.41 -18.31
C ILE A 118 4.85 -7.15 -18.45
N PRO A 119 4.74 -6.41 -19.57
CA PRO A 119 5.42 -5.13 -19.69
C PRO A 119 4.90 -4.15 -18.64
N PHE A 120 5.78 -3.29 -18.12
CA PHE A 120 5.45 -2.30 -17.08
C PHE A 120 4.90 -2.88 -15.76
N TYR A 121 5.24 -4.14 -15.44
CA TYR A 121 4.82 -4.81 -14.22
C TYR A 121 5.01 -3.96 -12.95
N TRP A 122 6.14 -3.27 -12.79
CA TRP A 122 6.41 -2.44 -11.61
C TRP A 122 5.47 -1.24 -11.47
N LEU A 123 5.10 -0.61 -12.59
CA LEU A 123 4.12 0.47 -12.58
C LEU A 123 2.72 -0.06 -12.22
N LEU A 124 2.33 -1.19 -12.81
CA LEU A 124 1.05 -1.84 -12.52
C LEU A 124 0.96 -2.28 -11.06
N LYS A 125 2.01 -2.90 -10.53
CA LYS A 125 2.11 -3.29 -9.12
C LYS A 125 2.02 -2.07 -8.21
N CYS A 126 2.77 -1.01 -8.50
CA CYS A 126 2.72 0.21 -7.72
C CYS A 126 1.32 0.84 -7.72
N GLY A 127 0.67 0.94 -8.88
CA GLY A 127 -0.71 1.43 -8.99
C GLY A 127 -1.70 0.56 -8.22
N PHE A 128 -1.53 -0.76 -8.28
CA PHE A 128 -2.32 -1.71 -7.51
C PHE A 128 -2.13 -1.54 -5.99
N LEU A 129 -0.89 -1.36 -5.51
CA LEU A 129 -0.61 -1.10 -4.09
C LEU A 129 -1.20 0.24 -3.64
N ILE A 130 -1.10 1.29 -4.47
CA ILE A 130 -1.74 2.57 -4.21
C ILE A 130 -3.26 2.39 -4.08
N TRP A 131 -3.89 1.64 -4.97
CA TRP A 131 -5.32 1.34 -4.89
C TRP A 131 -5.69 0.56 -3.62
N CYS A 132 -4.81 -0.31 -3.13
CA CYS A 132 -5.02 -1.05 -1.89
C CYS A 132 -4.90 -0.18 -0.62
N MET A 133 -4.06 0.87 -0.64
CA MET A 133 -3.88 1.79 0.49
C MET A 133 -4.85 2.98 0.47
N LEU A 134 -5.66 3.15 -0.58
CA LEU A 134 -6.60 4.26 -0.66
C LEU A 134 -7.59 4.22 0.52
N PRO A 135 -7.92 5.39 1.12
CA PRO A 135 -8.90 5.50 2.19
C PRO A 135 -10.33 5.43 1.64
N ALA A 136 -10.65 4.33 0.96
CA ALA A 136 -11.98 4.01 0.47
C ALA A 136 -12.53 2.80 1.23
N ASP A 137 -13.85 2.79 1.50
CA ASP A 137 -14.48 1.71 2.27
C ASP A 137 -14.38 0.34 1.60
N ASN A 138 -14.22 0.32 0.27
CA ASN A 138 -13.99 -0.88 -0.52
C ASN A 138 -12.67 -0.77 -1.31
N ASN A 139 -11.58 -0.43 -0.60
CA ASN A 139 -10.25 -0.40 -1.21
C ASN A 139 -9.81 -1.81 -1.69
N GLY A 140 -8.78 -1.86 -2.53
CA GLY A 140 -8.36 -3.10 -3.18
C GLY A 140 -8.02 -4.24 -2.22
N SER A 141 -7.46 -3.92 -1.04
CA SER A 141 -7.11 -4.91 -0.03
C SER A 141 -8.34 -5.58 0.58
N VAL A 142 -9.39 -4.80 0.87
CA VAL A 142 -10.67 -5.30 1.41
C VAL A 142 -11.35 -6.23 0.41
N VAL A 143 -11.38 -5.84 -0.87
CA VAL A 143 -11.94 -6.68 -1.95
C VAL A 143 -11.24 -8.02 -2.04
N ILE A 144 -9.91 -8.02 -2.03
CA ILE A 144 -9.11 -9.25 -2.15
C ILE A 144 -9.28 -10.12 -0.91
N TYR A 145 -9.30 -9.52 0.27
CA TYR A 145 -9.48 -10.26 1.49
C TYR A 145 -10.82 -10.99 1.51
N HIS A 146 -11.91 -10.30 1.19
CA HIS A 146 -13.24 -10.93 1.21
C HIS A 146 -13.45 -11.95 0.08
N LYS A 147 -12.88 -11.73 -1.11
CA LYS A 147 -13.09 -12.60 -2.28
C LYS A 147 -12.14 -13.79 -2.35
N LEU A 148 -10.88 -13.62 -1.94
CA LEU A 148 -9.85 -14.62 -2.10
C LEU A 148 -9.38 -15.15 -0.74
N VAL A 149 -8.91 -14.28 0.14
CA VAL A 149 -8.25 -14.71 1.38
C VAL A 149 -9.23 -15.41 2.33
N ARG A 150 -10.38 -14.79 2.61
CA ARG A 150 -11.40 -15.29 3.54
C ARG A 150 -11.93 -16.69 3.20
N PRO A 151 -12.39 -16.99 1.96
CA PRO A 151 -12.88 -18.33 1.65
C PRO A 151 -11.80 -19.41 1.71
N HIS A 152 -10.57 -19.11 1.27
CA HIS A 152 -9.45 -20.05 1.38
C HIS A 152 -9.02 -20.27 2.84
N PHE A 153 -8.99 -19.21 3.64
CA PHE A 153 -8.70 -19.30 5.07
C PHE A 153 -9.73 -20.17 5.78
N LEU A 154 -11.03 -19.89 5.66
CA LEU A 154 -12.08 -20.65 6.33
C LEU A 154 -12.08 -22.14 5.96
N LYS A 155 -11.69 -22.48 4.72
CA LYS A 155 -11.58 -23.87 4.26
C LYS A 155 -10.40 -24.63 4.90
N HIS A 156 -9.31 -23.94 5.23
CA HIS A 156 -8.05 -24.59 5.62
C HIS A 156 -7.58 -24.26 7.05
N HIS A 157 -8.19 -23.29 7.74
CA HIS A 157 -7.69 -22.81 9.04
C HIS A 157 -7.66 -23.92 10.08
N GLN A 158 -8.67 -24.80 10.12
CA GLN A 158 -8.71 -25.88 11.11
C GLN A 158 -7.52 -26.84 10.98
N THR A 159 -7.12 -27.17 9.75
CA THR A 159 -5.94 -28.01 9.50
C THR A 159 -4.66 -27.29 9.91
N VAL A 160 -4.53 -26.00 9.57
CA VAL A 160 -3.36 -25.20 9.92
C VAL A 160 -3.24 -25.03 11.43
N ASP A 161 -4.33 -24.73 12.13
CA ASP A 161 -4.36 -24.54 13.58
C ASP A 161 -3.98 -25.82 14.32
N ASN A 162 -4.48 -26.98 13.84
CA ASN A 162 -4.10 -28.27 14.42
C ASN A 162 -2.60 -28.54 14.26
N LEU A 163 -2.03 -28.26 13.07
CA LEU A 163 -0.60 -28.42 12.82
C LEU A 163 0.26 -27.50 13.71
N ILE A 164 -0.15 -26.23 13.88
CA ILE A 164 0.54 -25.27 14.75
C ILE A 164 0.48 -25.75 16.21
N ASN A 165 -0.69 -26.15 16.68
CA ASN A 165 -0.87 -26.64 18.06
C ASN A 165 -0.05 -27.90 18.34
N ASP A 166 0.01 -28.84 17.39
CA ASP A 166 0.82 -30.05 17.53
C ASP A 166 2.32 -29.73 17.52
N GLY A 167 2.75 -28.78 16.67
CA GLY A 167 4.12 -28.26 16.66
C GLY A 167 4.51 -27.62 17.99
N MET A 168 3.65 -26.76 18.56
CA MET A 168 3.88 -26.11 19.85
C MET A 168 3.95 -27.12 21.00
N LYS A 169 3.06 -28.13 21.02
CA LYS A 169 3.10 -29.20 22.03
C LYS A 169 4.39 -30.00 21.96
N LYS A 170 4.83 -30.36 20.75
CA LYS A 170 6.12 -31.07 20.57
C LYS A 170 7.30 -30.22 21.04
N ALA A 171 7.34 -28.95 20.67
CA ALA A 171 8.40 -28.03 21.11
C ALA A 171 8.44 -27.88 22.64
N HIS A 172 7.27 -27.74 23.29
CA HIS A 172 7.18 -27.65 24.75
C HIS A 172 7.67 -28.92 25.45
N ASN A 173 7.40 -30.10 24.88
CA ASN A 173 7.86 -31.36 25.46
C ASN A 173 9.37 -31.55 25.36
N VAL A 174 9.99 -31.07 24.27
CA VAL A 174 11.46 -31.09 24.10
C VAL A 174 12.12 -30.14 25.11
N LEU A 175 11.60 -28.92 25.29
CA LEU A 175 12.12 -27.95 26.26
C LEU A 175 11.95 -28.38 27.73
N LYS A 176 11.13 -29.40 28.02
CA LYS A 176 10.98 -30.00 29.36
C LYS A 176 11.86 -31.24 29.56
N GLN A 177 12.46 -31.77 28.50
CA GLN A 177 13.33 -32.95 28.55
C GLN A 177 14.80 -32.60 28.78
N ASP A 178 15.19 -31.33 28.55
CA ASP A 178 16.48 -30.72 28.94
C ASP A 178 16.40 -30.06 30.32
#